data_AF-A0A1W2FWC6-F1
#
_entry.id   AF-A0A1W2FWC6-F1
#
_cell.length_a   1.000
_cell.length_b   1.000
_cell.length_c   1.000
_cell.angle_alpha   90.00
_cell.angle_beta   90.00
_cell.angle_gamma   90.00
#
_symmetry.space_group_name_H-M   'P 1'
#
loop_
_entity.id
_entity.type
_entity.pdbx_description
1 polymer ?
#
loop_
_entity_poly.entity_id
_entity_poly.type
_entity_poly.pdbx_seq_one_letter_code
_entity_poly.pdbx_strand_id
1 'polypeptide(L)'
;MHTACVESQAVSALGTPDAAPACTYIAGIASKSGTWVSWIGDSRAYWIPAEGPAIQLTEDDTGNLDALSNWLGADAPKPTPHIRSLRPTTPGSFVLCTDGLWRYFPAAEHLRTKITGNPDRDTRALVQYALDCGGHDNITVLIIPWP
;
A
#
# COMPACT_ATOMS: atom_id res chain seq x y z
N MET A 1 1.08 11.66 11.75
CA MET A 1 -0.06 12.58 11.52
C MET A 1 0.30 13.78 10.64
N HIS A 2 1.49 14.39 10.77
CA HIS A 2 1.84 15.55 9.92
C HIS A 2 1.98 15.23 8.42
N THR A 3 2.43 14.02 8.05
CA THR A 3 2.76 13.66 6.67
C THR A 3 1.56 13.70 5.72
N ALA A 4 0.46 13.01 6.04
CA ALA A 4 -0.71 12.98 5.13
C ALA A 4 -1.34 14.37 4.88
N CYS A 5 -1.23 15.30 5.83
CA CYS A 5 -1.71 16.67 5.65
C CYS A 5 -0.83 17.44 4.64
N VAL A 6 0.50 17.28 4.72
CA VAL A 6 1.44 17.89 3.76
C VAL A 6 1.25 17.29 2.37
N GLU A 7 1.10 15.96 2.27
CA GLU A 7 0.82 15.30 0.99
C GLU A 7 -0.51 15.79 0.39
N SER A 8 -1.55 15.91 1.22
CA SER A 8 -2.83 16.47 0.77
C SER A 8 -2.67 17.89 0.23
N GLN A 9 -1.91 18.76 0.90
CA GLN A 9 -1.66 20.12 0.41
C GLN A 9 -0.94 20.12 -0.94
N ALA A 10 0.03 19.22 -1.13
CA ALA A 10 0.75 19.08 -2.38
C ALA A 10 -0.18 18.66 -3.53
N VAL A 11 -1.07 17.68 -3.29
CA VAL A 11 -2.05 17.23 -4.29
C VAL A 11 -3.07 18.32 -4.58
N SER A 12 -3.61 18.97 -3.55
CA SER A 12 -4.59 20.05 -3.72
C SER A 12 -4.01 21.24 -4.50
N ALA A 13 -2.70 21.52 -4.37
CA ALA A 13 -2.02 22.59 -5.09
C ALA A 13 -1.92 22.35 -6.61
N LEU A 14 -2.14 21.12 -7.08
CA LEU A 14 -2.23 20.79 -8.50
C LEU A 14 -3.62 21.06 -9.11
N GLY A 15 -4.60 21.40 -8.27
CA GLY A 15 -5.97 21.67 -8.69
C GLY A 15 -6.11 22.93 -9.56
N THR A 16 -7.03 22.86 -10.51
CA THR A 16 -7.47 23.99 -11.33
C THR A 16 -9.01 24.06 -11.32
N PRO A 17 -9.64 25.15 -11.79
CA PRO A 17 -11.10 25.19 -11.89
C PRO A 17 -11.72 24.04 -12.69
N ASP A 18 -10.97 23.48 -13.65
CA ASP A 18 -11.45 22.42 -14.56
C ASP A 18 -10.94 21.02 -14.17
N ALA A 19 -10.07 20.90 -13.16
CA ALA A 19 -9.48 19.62 -12.76
C ALA A 19 -9.17 19.54 -11.26
N ALA A 20 -9.66 18.48 -10.62
CA ALA A 20 -9.36 18.12 -9.24
C ALA A 20 -8.54 16.82 -9.22
N PRO A 21 -7.19 16.88 -9.29
CA PRO A 21 -6.37 15.69 -9.19
C PRO A 21 -6.51 15.06 -7.81
N ALA A 22 -6.47 13.73 -7.80
CA ALA A 22 -6.62 12.91 -6.61
C ALA A 22 -5.63 11.74 -6.63
N CYS A 23 -5.27 11.25 -5.44
CA CYS A 23 -4.51 10.01 -5.30
C CYS A 23 -4.82 9.29 -3.98
N THR A 24 -4.46 8.03 -3.92
CA THR A 24 -4.32 7.30 -2.66
C THR A 24 -3.02 7.70 -1.96
N TYR A 25 -2.90 7.35 -0.69
CA TYR A 25 -1.69 7.54 0.10
C TYR A 25 -1.40 6.30 0.92
N ILE A 26 -0.14 5.85 0.90
CA ILE A 26 0.35 4.85 1.84
C ILE A 26 1.81 5.15 2.20
N ALA A 27 2.11 5.08 3.50
CA ALA A 27 3.46 5.24 4.01
C ALA A 27 3.75 4.20 5.09
N GLY A 28 4.97 3.66 5.06
CA GLY A 28 5.44 2.64 5.98
C GLY A 28 6.73 3.04 6.69
N ILE A 29 6.81 2.75 7.98
CA ILE A 29 8.05 2.86 8.77
C ILE A 29 8.35 1.47 9.31
N ALA A 30 9.53 0.93 9.00
CA ALA A 30 10.01 -0.32 9.55
C ALA A 30 11.28 -0.07 10.37
N SER A 31 11.28 -0.50 11.63
CA SER A 31 12.45 -0.43 12.51
C SER A 31 12.49 -1.61 13.48
N LYS A 32 13.60 -1.82 14.17
CA LYS A 32 13.75 -2.92 15.15
C LYS A 32 12.70 -2.88 16.28
N SER A 33 12.08 -1.73 16.56
CA SER A 33 11.05 -1.59 17.60
C SER A 33 9.63 -1.84 17.11
N GLY A 34 9.44 -2.04 15.79
CA GLY A 34 8.16 -2.34 15.18
C GLY A 34 8.02 -1.77 13.77
N THR A 35 6.86 -2.03 13.18
CA THR A 35 6.44 -1.50 11.88
C THR A 35 5.16 -0.69 12.05
N TRP A 36 5.07 0.44 11.37
CA TRP A 36 3.89 1.29 11.33
C TRP A 36 3.49 1.54 9.88
N VAL A 37 2.19 1.50 9.60
CA VAL A 37 1.62 1.90 8.32
C VAL A 37 0.59 3.00 8.55
N SER A 38 0.57 3.98 7.66
CA SER A 38 -0.48 4.98 7.58
C SER A 38 -0.97 5.10 6.15
N TRP A 39 -2.29 5.10 5.94
CA TRP A 39 -2.88 5.05 4.60
C TRP A 39 -4.21 5.80 4.50
N ILE A 40 -4.55 6.18 3.26
CA ILE A 40 -5.85 6.70 2.79
C ILE A 40 -6.08 6.08 1.40
N GLY A 41 -7.27 5.53 1.16
CA GLY A 41 -7.61 4.86 -0.10
C GLY A 41 -7.44 3.34 -0.02
N ASP A 42 -7.20 2.71 -1.17
CA ASP A 42 -7.15 1.25 -1.34
C ASP A 42 -5.74 0.71 -1.62
N SER A 43 -4.70 1.54 -1.50
CA SER A 43 -3.34 1.02 -1.50
C SER A 43 -3.09 0.21 -0.22
N ARG A 44 -2.42 -0.94 -0.35
CA ARG A 44 -2.37 -1.94 0.72
C ARG A 44 -0.97 -2.15 1.27
N ALA A 45 -0.91 -2.52 2.55
CA ALA A 45 0.31 -3.05 3.17
C ALA A 45 0.11 -4.46 3.72
N TYR A 46 1.18 -5.25 3.69
CA TYR A 46 1.22 -6.63 4.14
C TYR A 46 2.44 -6.88 5.02
N TRP A 47 2.25 -7.70 6.06
CA TRP A 47 3.35 -8.34 6.77
C TRP A 47 3.47 -9.79 6.29
N ILE A 48 4.64 -10.14 5.77
CA ILE A 48 4.97 -11.47 5.26
C ILE A 48 6.07 -12.06 6.15
N PRO A 49 5.74 -12.83 7.19
CA PRO A 49 6.75 -13.41 8.05
C PRO A 49 7.49 -14.55 7.33
N ALA A 50 8.75 -14.79 7.72
CA ALA A 50 9.51 -15.96 7.28
C ALA A 50 8.77 -17.26 7.66
N GLU A 51 8.20 -17.28 8.87
CA GLU A 51 7.40 -18.38 9.40
C GLU A 51 6.04 -17.88 9.88
N GLY A 52 4.98 -18.58 9.48
CA GLY A 52 3.59 -18.25 9.84
C GLY A 52 2.81 -17.59 8.70
N PRO A 53 1.56 -17.16 9.00
CA PRO A 53 0.66 -16.63 7.98
C PRO A 53 1.02 -15.19 7.60
N ALA A 54 0.84 -14.88 6.32
CA ALA A 54 0.85 -13.53 5.79
C ALA A 54 -0.40 -12.76 6.22
N ILE A 55 -0.22 -11.48 6.53
CA ILE A 55 -1.28 -10.65 7.14
C ILE A 55 -1.42 -9.36 6.32
N GLN A 56 -2.64 -9.04 5.90
CA GLN A 56 -2.97 -7.71 5.40
C GLN A 56 -3.11 -6.73 6.57
N LEU A 57 -2.41 -5.61 6.50
CA LEU A 57 -2.35 -4.61 7.57
C LEU A 57 -3.28 -3.43 7.35
N THR A 58 -3.80 -3.26 6.14
CA THR A 58 -4.68 -2.15 5.77
C THR A 58 -6.10 -2.64 5.50
N GLU A 59 -7.06 -1.75 5.68
CA GLU A 59 -8.45 -1.90 5.27
C GLU A 59 -8.69 -0.86 4.18
N ASP A 60 -9.29 -1.27 3.06
CA ASP A 60 -9.46 -0.38 1.92
C ASP A 60 -10.59 0.62 2.18
N ASP A 61 -10.34 1.89 1.84
CA ASP A 61 -11.39 2.90 1.79
C ASP A 61 -12.19 2.77 0.49
N THR A 62 -13.04 1.74 0.42
CA THR A 62 -13.92 1.46 -0.74
C THR A 62 -15.40 1.57 -0.38
N GLY A 63 -16.19 2.15 -1.29
CA GLY A 63 -17.64 2.27 -1.22
C GLY A 63 -18.36 1.34 -2.19
N ASN A 64 -19.53 1.76 -2.67
CA ASN A 64 -20.30 0.99 -3.66
C ASN A 64 -19.53 0.82 -4.98
N LEU A 65 -19.65 -0.35 -5.61
CA LEU A 65 -19.03 -0.67 -6.90
C LEU A 65 -17.49 -0.50 -6.91
N ASP A 66 -16.84 -0.77 -5.77
CA ASP A 66 -15.39 -0.65 -5.58
C ASP A 66 -14.82 0.75 -5.82
N ALA A 67 -15.66 1.79 -5.77
CA ALA A 67 -15.21 3.18 -5.85
C ALA A 67 -14.49 3.60 -4.57
N LEU A 68 -13.43 4.40 -4.68
CA LEU A 68 -12.75 4.97 -3.52
C LEU A 68 -13.71 5.84 -2.70
N SER A 69 -13.75 5.60 -1.39
CA SER A 69 -14.54 6.39 -0.44
C SER A 69 -13.71 7.44 0.31
N ASN A 70 -12.38 7.38 0.19
CA ASN A 70 -11.44 8.32 0.78
C ASN A 70 -10.19 8.46 -0.10
N TRP A 71 -9.71 9.69 -0.31
CA TRP A 71 -8.56 10.01 -1.15
C TRP A 71 -7.91 11.32 -0.69
N LEU A 72 -6.70 11.61 -1.17
CA LEU A 72 -6.11 12.94 -1.13
C LEU A 72 -6.46 13.69 -2.41
N GLY A 73 -6.89 14.96 -2.33
CA GLY A 73 -7.31 15.71 -3.51
C GLY A 73 -7.66 17.16 -3.23
N ALA A 74 -7.84 17.96 -4.29
CA ALA A 74 -8.33 19.33 -4.17
C ALA A 74 -9.81 19.41 -3.75
N ASP A 75 -10.58 18.38 -4.07
CA ASP A 75 -11.99 18.19 -3.74
C ASP A 75 -12.22 17.27 -2.52
N ALA A 76 -11.14 16.73 -1.96
CA ALA A 76 -11.20 15.83 -0.82
C ALA A 76 -11.46 16.59 0.51
N PRO A 77 -12.16 15.98 1.47
CA PRO A 77 -12.21 16.51 2.83
C PRO A 77 -10.81 16.49 3.46
N LYS A 78 -10.67 17.18 4.60
CA LYS A 78 -9.41 17.17 5.36
C LYS A 78 -8.96 15.72 5.63
N PRO A 79 -7.72 15.33 5.30
CA PRO A 79 -7.28 13.95 5.37
C PRO A 79 -7.26 13.46 6.83
N THR A 80 -7.89 12.32 7.05
CA THR A 80 -7.79 11.57 8.31
C THR A 80 -7.23 10.20 7.99
N PRO A 81 -5.90 10.00 8.07
CA PRO A 81 -5.30 8.74 7.67
C PRO A 81 -5.55 7.66 8.73
N HIS A 82 -5.78 6.45 8.26
CA HIS A 82 -5.70 5.27 9.10
C HIS A 82 -4.26 5.04 9.56
N ILE A 83 -4.09 4.43 10.72
CA ILE A 83 -2.78 4.06 11.26
C ILE A 83 -2.87 2.69 11.92
N ARG A 84 -1.94 1.80 11.58
CA ARG A 84 -1.76 0.51 12.26
C ARG A 84 -0.30 0.33 12.63
N SER A 85 -0.07 -0.28 13.79
CA SER A 85 1.26 -0.74 14.20
C SER A 85 1.25 -2.25 14.40
N LEU A 86 2.38 -2.87 14.08
CA LEU A 86 2.67 -4.26 14.32
C LEU A 86 4.06 -4.34 14.95
N ARG A 87 4.24 -5.23 15.93
CA ARG A 87 5.56 -5.60 16.44
C ARG A 87 5.87 -7.02 15.97
N PRO A 88 6.62 -7.18 14.88
CA PRO A 88 7.04 -8.50 14.44
C PRO A 88 7.83 -9.23 15.53
N THR A 89 7.57 -10.52 15.68
CA THR A 89 8.30 -11.40 16.61
C THR A 89 9.25 -12.34 15.87
N THR A 90 9.15 -12.39 14.54
CA THR A 90 9.98 -13.19 13.64
C THR A 90 10.45 -12.34 12.47
N PRO A 91 11.58 -12.70 11.82
CA PRO A 91 12.03 -12.03 10.60
C PRO A 91 10.96 -12.10 9.50
N GLY A 92 10.99 -11.16 8.57
CA GLY A 92 10.01 -11.13 7.48
C GLY A 92 10.18 -9.96 6.53
N SER A 93 9.15 -9.73 5.73
CA SER A 93 9.08 -8.64 4.76
C SER A 93 7.82 -7.81 4.98
N PHE A 94 8.01 -6.49 5.02
CA PHE A 94 6.93 -5.53 5.02
C PHE A 94 6.73 -5.01 3.59
N VAL A 95 5.54 -5.24 3.03
CA VAL A 95 5.24 -4.97 1.62
C VAL A 95 4.19 -3.88 1.53
N LEU A 96 4.40 -2.88 0.67
CA LEU A 96 3.41 -1.86 0.32
C LEU A 96 3.16 -1.92 -1.18
N CYS A 97 1.90 -1.77 -1.62
CA CYS A 97 1.58 -1.77 -3.05
C CYS A 97 0.30 -1.01 -3.39
N THR A 98 0.17 -0.61 -4.66
CA THR A 98 -1.06 -0.08 -5.25
C THR A 98 -2.03 -1.21 -5.63
N ASP A 99 -3.25 -0.85 -6.00
CA ASP A 99 -4.30 -1.77 -6.48
C ASP A 99 -3.97 -2.41 -7.82
N GLY A 100 -3.20 -1.72 -8.66
CA GLY A 100 -2.55 -2.33 -9.83
C GLY A 100 -1.75 -3.59 -9.51
N LEU A 101 -1.26 -3.78 -8.27
CA LEU A 101 -0.69 -5.06 -7.83
C LEU A 101 -1.73 -5.96 -7.16
N TRP A 102 -2.35 -5.50 -6.06
CA TRP A 102 -3.08 -6.41 -5.17
C TRP A 102 -4.32 -7.03 -5.82
N ARG A 103 -4.90 -6.41 -6.86
CA ARG A 103 -6.02 -6.99 -7.62
C ARG A 103 -5.66 -8.35 -8.25
N TYR A 104 -4.38 -8.62 -8.49
CA TYR A 104 -3.88 -9.91 -8.97
C TYR A 104 -3.56 -10.92 -7.85
N PHE A 105 -3.62 -10.48 -6.58
CA PHE A 105 -3.34 -11.28 -5.39
C PHE A 105 -4.51 -11.20 -4.40
N PRO A 106 -5.54 -12.07 -4.56
CA PRO A 106 -6.79 -11.99 -3.77
C PRO A 106 -6.60 -12.14 -2.25
N ALA A 107 -5.46 -12.68 -1.81
CA ALA A 107 -5.14 -12.85 -0.39
C ALA A 107 -3.64 -12.64 -0.15
N ALA A 108 -3.29 -12.24 1.07
CA ALA A 108 -1.89 -12.04 1.50
C ALA A 108 -1.04 -13.30 1.29
N GLU A 109 -1.62 -14.49 1.45
CA GLU A 109 -0.94 -15.77 1.20
C GLU A 109 -0.54 -15.97 -0.27
N HIS A 110 -1.35 -15.49 -1.22
CA HIS A 110 -0.97 -15.56 -2.63
C HIS A 110 0.26 -14.69 -2.91
N LEU A 111 0.32 -13.49 -2.32
CA LEU A 111 1.48 -12.60 -2.42
C LEU A 111 2.73 -13.24 -1.78
N ARG A 112 2.57 -13.87 -0.61
CA ARG A 112 3.65 -14.59 0.10
C ARG A 112 4.35 -15.62 -0.78
N THR A 113 3.65 -16.31 -1.69
CA THR A 113 4.26 -17.30 -2.60
C THR A 113 5.36 -16.73 -3.50
N LYS A 114 5.40 -15.41 -3.69
CA LYS A 114 6.40 -14.70 -4.51
C LYS A 114 7.54 -14.11 -3.68
N ILE A 115 7.46 -14.13 -2.36
CA ILE A 115 8.47 -13.58 -1.45
C ILE A 115 9.44 -14.69 -1.05
N THR A 116 10.69 -14.55 -1.46
CA THR A 116 11.77 -15.53 -1.21
C THR A 116 12.86 -15.00 -0.27
N GLY A 117 12.77 -13.74 0.14
CA GLY A 117 13.76 -13.07 0.99
C GLY A 117 14.81 -12.30 0.20
N ASN A 118 14.62 -12.12 -1.11
CA ASN A 118 15.47 -11.29 -1.96
C ASN A 118 14.62 -10.14 -2.54
N PRO A 119 14.63 -8.95 -1.91
CA PRO A 119 13.71 -7.86 -2.26
C PRO A 119 13.75 -7.47 -3.74
N ASP A 120 14.94 -7.33 -4.33
CA ASP A 120 15.06 -6.92 -5.73
C ASP A 120 14.45 -7.94 -6.68
N ARG A 121 14.66 -9.24 -6.41
CA ARG A 121 14.08 -10.33 -7.21
C ARG A 121 12.58 -10.44 -6.97
N ASP A 122 12.15 -10.40 -5.71
CA ASP A 122 10.77 -10.59 -5.29
C ASP A 122 9.89 -9.44 -5.81
N THR A 123 10.36 -8.19 -5.73
CA THR A 123 9.71 -7.02 -6.30
C THR A 123 9.51 -7.17 -7.81
N ARG A 124 10.55 -7.58 -8.56
CA ARG A 124 10.42 -7.81 -10.01
C ARG A 124 9.45 -8.95 -10.31
N ALA A 125 9.47 -10.02 -9.53
CA ALA A 125 8.58 -11.16 -9.72
C ALA A 125 7.11 -10.78 -9.49
N LEU A 126 6.81 -9.95 -8.48
CA LEU A 126 5.47 -9.42 -8.23
C LEU A 126 4.97 -8.55 -9.38
N VAL A 127 5.79 -7.60 -9.84
CA VAL A 127 5.44 -6.73 -10.96
C VAL A 127 5.23 -7.54 -12.24
N GLN A 128 6.17 -8.45 -12.56
CA GLN A 128 6.07 -9.28 -13.75
C GLN A 128 4.81 -10.15 -13.73
N TYR A 129 4.46 -10.72 -12.58
CA TYR A 129 3.24 -11.51 -12.45
C TYR A 129 1.98 -10.68 -12.75
N ALA A 130 1.88 -9.46 -12.23
CA ALA A 130 0.75 -8.57 -12.52
C ALA A 130 0.68 -8.20 -14.02
N LEU A 131 1.83 -7.96 -14.65
CA LEU A 131 1.92 -7.71 -16.09
C LEU A 131 1.47 -8.94 -16.91
N ASP A 132 1.94 -10.14 -16.55
CA ASP A 132 1.57 -11.39 -17.22
C ASP A 132 0.06 -11.69 -17.08
N CYS A 133 -0.56 -11.24 -16.00
CA CYS A 133 -2.01 -11.32 -15.78
C CYS A 133 -2.82 -10.20 -16.45
N GLY A 134 -2.17 -9.30 -17.19
CA GLY A 134 -2.83 -8.29 -18.04
C GLY A 134 -2.37 -6.85 -17.81
N GLY A 135 -1.81 -6.52 -16.63
CA GLY A 135 -1.27 -5.19 -16.33
C GLY A 135 -2.25 -4.04 -16.59
N HIS A 136 -3.48 -4.15 -16.08
CA HIS A 136 -4.57 -3.21 -16.39
C HIS A 136 -4.42 -1.83 -15.72
N ASP A 137 -3.51 -1.68 -14.77
CA ASP A 137 -3.30 -0.44 -14.03
C ASP A 137 -1.81 -0.24 -13.69
N ASN A 138 -1.46 0.94 -13.18
CA ASN A 138 -0.12 1.30 -12.73
C ASN A 138 0.28 0.48 -11.50
N ILE A 139 1.34 -0.32 -11.65
CA ILE A 139 1.85 -1.20 -10.61
C ILE A 139 2.98 -0.51 -9.87
N THR A 140 2.80 -0.26 -8.58
CA THR A 140 3.87 0.16 -7.66
C THR A 140 3.95 -0.82 -6.50
N VAL A 141 5.17 -1.25 -6.15
CA VAL A 141 5.42 -2.13 -5.01
C VAL A 141 6.74 -1.77 -4.32
N LEU A 142 6.75 -1.85 -3.00
CA LEU A 142 7.93 -1.70 -2.15
C LEU A 142 8.01 -2.91 -1.21
N ILE A 143 9.19 -3.51 -1.10
CA ILE A 143 9.49 -4.57 -0.13
C ILE A 143 10.59 -4.08 0.82
N ILE A 144 10.30 -4.09 2.11
CA ILE A 144 11.23 -3.71 3.17
C ILE A 144 11.52 -4.95 4.02
N PRO A 145 12.73 -5.53 3.95
CA PRO A 145 13.14 -6.59 4.87
C PRO A 145 13.11 -6.11 6.31
N TRP A 146 12.68 -6.99 7.21
CA TRP A 146 12.72 -6.77 8.64
C TRP A 146 13.45 -7.94 9.33
N PRO A 147 14.48 -7.66 10.15
CA PRO A 147 15.47 -8.63 10.60
C PRO A 147 14.98 -9.57 11.71
#